data_AF-A0A5B6WQW8-F1
#
_entry.id   AF-A0A5B6WQW8-F1
#
_cell.length_a   1.000
_cell.length_b   1.000
_cell.length_c   1.000
_cell.angle_alpha   90.00
_cell.angle_beta   90.00
_cell.angle_gamma   90.00
#
_symmetry.space_group_name_H-M   'P 1'
#
loop_
_entity.id
_entity.type
_entity.pdbx_description
1 polymer ?
#
loop_
_entity_poly.entity_id
_entity_poly.type
_entity_poly.pdbx_seq_one_letter_code
_entity_poly.pdbx_strand_id
1 'polypeptide(L)'
;MAVKLDMSKAYDRVEWKFLEEVMTKMGFACEWVELLKRCVSTVSYAVNINGRRGNLFLPSRGLRQGDPLSHFLFLIWSEGLSSLMRTAKRRGLLKGAKASRQGPAISHLLFADDCILFGEAYNKGANILKDILQDFEICSGQCVNFSKPKSEGGLGFRNMAQFNIAMLAKQGWRLLENPNSLVEQGILEKGLIWKVGTGTNISTGNDAWVLDLVNSRLLSSYTGSNDNKVAELINCQTREWNREVVEYTFGADEADKIPRIPLAKYPHDDLLA
;
A
#
# COMPACT_ATOMS: atom_id res chain seq x y z
N MET A 1 9.13 -13.10 -6.71
CA MET A 1 9.53 -11.90 -7.48
C MET A 1 8.35 -10.93 -7.50
N ALA A 2 8.64 -9.64 -7.35
CA ALA A 2 7.67 -8.57 -7.60
C ALA A 2 8.24 -7.68 -8.70
N VAL A 3 7.43 -7.34 -9.69
CA VAL A 3 7.80 -6.50 -10.83
C VAL A 3 6.90 -5.28 -10.82
N LYS A 4 7.48 -4.09 -10.66
CA LYS A 4 6.74 -2.84 -10.86
C LYS A 4 6.82 -2.49 -12.35
N LEU A 5 5.67 -2.36 -12.99
CA LEU A 5 5.59 -1.84 -14.34
C LEU A 5 5.18 -0.38 -14.28
N ASP A 6 5.67 0.37 -15.25
CA ASP A 6 5.37 1.78 -15.45
C ASP A 6 4.81 1.90 -16.86
N MET A 7 3.52 2.16 -16.98
CA MET A 7 2.85 2.24 -18.27
C MET A 7 3.16 3.60 -18.92
N SER A 8 4.10 3.59 -19.88
CA SER A 8 4.49 4.81 -20.57
C SER A 8 3.28 5.49 -21.22
N LYS A 9 2.97 6.71 -20.78
CA LYS A 9 1.83 7.50 -21.27
C LYS A 9 0.52 6.70 -21.25
N ALA A 10 0.22 6.08 -20.11
CA ALA A 10 -0.88 5.12 -19.95
C ALA A 10 -2.22 5.62 -20.52
N TYR A 11 -2.57 6.88 -20.24
CA TYR A 11 -3.81 7.47 -20.75
C TYR A 11 -3.76 7.77 -22.25
N ASP A 12 -2.63 8.20 -22.80
CA ASP A 12 -2.53 8.59 -24.23
C ASP A 12 -2.52 7.39 -25.19
N ARG A 13 -2.26 6.19 -24.67
CA ARG A 13 -2.09 4.95 -25.46
C ARG A 13 -3.29 4.02 -25.41
N VAL A 14 -4.35 4.35 -24.66
CA VAL A 14 -5.57 3.54 -24.57
C VAL A 14 -6.22 3.40 -25.94
N GLU A 15 -6.16 2.21 -26.53
CA GLU A 15 -6.87 1.92 -27.79
C GLU A 15 -8.37 1.75 -27.51
N TRP A 16 -9.21 2.59 -28.13
CA TRP A 16 -10.66 2.61 -27.88
C TRP A 16 -11.35 1.31 -28.26
N LYS A 17 -10.92 0.69 -29.37
CA LYS A 17 -11.46 -0.61 -29.81
C LYS A 17 -11.26 -1.69 -28.73
N PHE A 18 -10.09 -1.73 -28.11
CA PHE A 18 -9.81 -2.68 -27.03
C PHE A 18 -10.70 -2.40 -25.80
N LEU A 19 -10.85 -1.13 -25.41
CA LEU A 19 -11.75 -0.74 -24.32
C LEU A 19 -13.20 -1.18 -24.59
N GLU A 20 -13.70 -0.97 -25.81
CA GLU A 20 -15.05 -1.41 -26.24
C GLU A 20 -15.20 -2.93 -26.12
N GLU A 21 -14.20 -3.71 -26.56
CA GLU A 21 -14.20 -5.16 -26.46
C GLU A 21 -14.22 -5.63 -25.00
N VAL A 22 -13.43 -5.00 -24.12
CA VAL A 22 -13.42 -5.30 -22.68
C VAL A 22 -14.78 -5.02 -22.06
N MET A 23 -15.39 -3.86 -22.34
CA MET A 23 -16.72 -3.50 -21.83
C MET A 23 -17.79 -4.49 -22.33
N THR A 24 -17.74 -4.86 -23.60
CA THR A 24 -18.67 -5.85 -24.17
C THR A 24 -18.53 -7.20 -23.46
N LYS A 25 -17.30 -7.65 -23.19
CA LYS A 25 -17.04 -8.89 -22.46
C LYS A 25 -17.44 -8.84 -20.98
N MET A 26 -17.43 -7.65 -20.37
CA MET A 26 -17.94 -7.42 -19.01
C MET A 26 -19.48 -7.39 -18.95
N GLY A 27 -20.17 -7.40 -20.10
CA GLY A 27 -21.63 -7.46 -20.17
C GLY A 27 -22.32 -6.10 -20.18
N PHE A 28 -21.61 -5.02 -20.53
CA PHE A 28 -22.22 -3.70 -20.69
C PHE A 28 -23.14 -3.68 -21.93
N ALA A 29 -24.26 -2.97 -21.83
CA ALA A 29 -25.21 -2.79 -22.93
C ALA A 29 -24.56 -2.04 -24.11
N CYS A 30 -24.84 -2.46 -25.34
CA CYS A 30 -24.23 -1.90 -26.54
C CYS A 30 -24.45 -0.39 -26.67
N GLU A 31 -25.64 0.09 -26.34
CA GLU A 31 -26.01 1.50 -26.35
C GLU A 31 -25.15 2.32 -25.39
N TRP A 32 -24.80 1.73 -24.25
CA TRP A 32 -23.95 2.39 -23.25
C TRP A 32 -22.49 2.45 -23.71
N VAL A 33 -21.99 1.37 -24.32
CA VAL A 33 -20.64 1.33 -24.91
C VAL A 33 -20.53 2.37 -26.03
N GLU A 34 -21.53 2.46 -26.90
CA GLU A 34 -21.56 3.47 -27.97
C GLU A 34 -21.58 4.90 -27.43
N LEU A 35 -22.37 5.15 -26.37
CA LEU A 35 -22.43 6.47 -25.74
C LEU A 35 -21.05 6.90 -25.23
N LEU A 36 -20.37 6.01 -24.50
CA LEU A 36 -19.03 6.29 -23.98
C LEU A 36 -17.98 6.43 -25.07
N LYS A 37 -18.05 5.59 -26.11
CA LYS A 37 -17.21 5.73 -27.30
C LYS A 37 -17.34 7.13 -27.89
N ARG A 38 -18.57 7.63 -28.06
CA ARG A 38 -18.81 9.00 -28.55
C ARG A 38 -18.20 10.03 -27.62
N CYS A 39 -18.36 9.89 -26.30
CA CYS A 39 -17.76 10.82 -25.33
C CYS A 39 -16.24 10.94 -25.48
N VAL A 40 -15.53 9.82 -25.68
CA VAL A 40 -14.07 9.84 -25.83
C VAL A 40 -13.61 10.22 -27.24
N SER A 41 -14.38 9.89 -28.28
CA SER A 41 -13.96 10.10 -29.67
C SER A 41 -14.24 11.50 -30.22
N THR A 42 -15.16 12.26 -29.61
CA THR A 42 -15.52 13.61 -30.08
C THR A 42 -14.58 14.71 -29.59
N VAL A 43 -13.66 14.39 -28.68
CA VAL A 43 -12.73 15.38 -28.14
C VAL A 43 -11.75 15.83 -29.22
N SER A 44 -11.29 17.07 -29.13
CA SER A 44 -10.30 17.62 -30.05
C SER A 44 -9.21 18.33 -29.27
N TYR A 45 -7.98 18.26 -29.77
CA TYR A 45 -6.79 18.78 -29.12
C TYR A 45 -6.14 19.87 -29.95
N ALA A 46 -5.47 20.80 -29.29
CA ALA A 46 -4.59 21.77 -29.93
C ALA A 46 -3.34 21.92 -29.06
N VAL A 47 -2.16 21.85 -29.65
CA VAL A 47 -0.90 22.06 -28.91
C VAL A 47 -0.67 23.56 -28.79
N ASN A 48 -0.46 24.05 -27.57
CA ASN A 48 -0.08 25.43 -27.34
C ASN A 48 1.46 25.52 -27.27
N ILE A 49 2.08 26.26 -28.19
CA ILE A 49 3.53 26.45 -28.24
C ILE A 49 3.81 27.94 -28.06
N ASN A 50 4.53 28.31 -27.00
CA ASN A 50 4.87 29.70 -26.66
C ASN A 50 3.65 30.64 -26.58
N GLY A 51 2.54 30.15 -26.03
CA GLY A 51 1.29 30.92 -25.89
C GLY A 51 0.45 31.02 -27.16
N ARG A 52 0.92 30.47 -28.29
CA ARG A 52 0.16 30.39 -29.54
C ARG A 52 -0.50 29.02 -29.67
N ARG A 53 -1.83 29.02 -29.74
CA ARG A 53 -2.63 27.82 -30.01
C ARG A 53 -2.36 27.34 -31.43
N GLY A 54 -1.86 26.12 -31.57
CA GLY A 54 -1.69 25.44 -32.86
C GLY A 54 -3.01 24.95 -33.45
N ASN A 55 -2.91 24.21 -34.56
CA ASN A 55 -4.07 23.65 -35.25
C ASN A 55 -4.81 22.61 -34.40
N LEU A 56 -6.12 22.52 -34.63
CA LEU A 56 -6.95 21.49 -34.04
C LEU A 56 -6.66 20.14 -34.70
N PHE A 57 -6.52 19.09 -33.89
CA PHE A 57 -6.44 17.72 -34.38
C PHE A 57 -7.36 16.82 -33.56
N LEU A 58 -7.81 15.75 -34.21
CA LEU A 58 -8.67 14.73 -33.60
C LEU A 58 -7.80 13.55 -33.17
N PRO A 59 -7.93 13.07 -31.92
CA PRO A 59 -7.27 11.86 -31.48
C PRO A 59 -7.90 10.63 -32.16
N SER A 60 -7.09 9.59 -32.37
CA SER A 60 -7.57 8.26 -32.75
C SER A 60 -7.61 7.28 -31.57
N ARG A 61 -7.04 7.68 -30.43
CA ARG A 61 -6.89 6.87 -29.21
C ARG A 61 -6.63 7.77 -28.01
N GLY A 62 -6.64 7.15 -26.83
CA GLY A 62 -6.27 7.77 -25.57
C GLY A 62 -7.46 8.36 -24.82
N LEU A 63 -7.21 8.68 -23.55
CA LEU A 63 -8.20 9.21 -22.61
C LEU A 63 -7.72 10.58 -22.12
N ARG A 64 -8.66 11.52 -21.98
CA ARG A 64 -8.34 12.88 -21.54
C ARG A 64 -7.96 12.89 -20.07
N GLN A 65 -6.73 13.28 -19.75
CA GLN A 65 -6.31 13.50 -18.37
C GLN A 65 -7.06 14.69 -17.75
N GLY A 66 -7.43 14.56 -16.48
CA GLY A 66 -8.25 15.56 -15.77
C GLY A 66 -9.75 15.46 -16.06
N ASP A 67 -10.18 14.56 -16.94
CA ASP A 67 -11.58 14.20 -17.11
C ASP A 67 -11.98 13.15 -16.05
N PRO A 68 -13.02 13.40 -15.23
CA PRO A 68 -13.51 12.43 -14.24
C PRO A 68 -13.85 11.07 -14.84
N LEU A 69 -14.36 11.02 -16.07
CA LEU A 69 -14.76 9.78 -16.73
C LEU A 69 -13.55 8.93 -17.12
N SER A 70 -12.47 9.56 -17.56
CA SER A 70 -11.25 8.88 -18.01
C SER A 70 -10.67 7.95 -16.96
N HIS A 71 -10.79 8.29 -15.67
CA HIS A 71 -10.27 7.44 -14.61
C HIS A 71 -11.02 6.10 -14.52
N PHE A 72 -12.35 6.12 -14.64
CA PHE A 72 -13.16 4.91 -14.63
C PHE A 72 -12.95 4.07 -15.90
N LEU A 73 -12.84 4.71 -17.06
CA LEU A 73 -12.54 4.03 -18.31
C LEU A 73 -11.16 3.37 -18.28
N PHE A 74 -10.18 4.00 -17.63
CA PHE A 74 -8.85 3.43 -17.45
C PHE A 74 -8.88 2.17 -16.55
N LEU A 75 -9.69 2.18 -15.48
CA LEU A 75 -9.89 0.99 -14.65
C LEU A 75 -10.50 -0.16 -15.46
N ILE A 76 -11.53 0.12 -16.27
CA ILE A 76 -12.15 -0.89 -17.15
C ILE A 76 -11.12 -1.40 -18.17
N TRP A 77 -10.36 -0.52 -18.80
CA TRP A 77 -9.29 -0.91 -19.72
C TRP A 77 -8.25 -1.83 -19.06
N SER A 78 -7.83 -1.50 -17.82
CA SER A 78 -6.84 -2.27 -17.08
C SER A 78 -7.34 -3.67 -16.69
N GLU A 79 -8.65 -3.91 -16.70
CA GLU A 79 -9.25 -5.23 -16.46
C GLU A 79 -8.79 -6.27 -17.49
N GLY A 80 -8.41 -5.84 -18.69
CA GLY A 80 -7.78 -6.72 -19.68
C GLY A 80 -6.52 -7.41 -19.13
N LEU A 81 -5.62 -6.64 -18.51
CA LEU A 81 -4.40 -7.19 -17.88
C LEU A 81 -4.76 -8.05 -16.66
N SER A 82 -5.70 -7.61 -15.83
CA SER A 82 -6.19 -8.37 -14.68
C SER A 82 -6.72 -9.75 -15.10
N SER A 83 -7.47 -9.81 -16.21
CA SER A 83 -8.03 -11.03 -16.77
C SER A 83 -6.96 -12.02 -17.24
N LEU A 84 -5.90 -11.53 -17.91
CA LEU A 84 -4.75 -12.35 -18.31
C LEU A 84 -4.03 -12.93 -17.09
N MET A 85 -3.74 -12.08 -16.09
CA MET A 85 -3.09 -12.49 -14.85
C MET A 85 -3.91 -13.52 -14.07
N ARG A 86 -5.24 -13.31 -13.96
CA ARG A 86 -6.15 -14.27 -13.31
C ARG A 86 -6.20 -15.60 -14.07
N THR A 87 -6.13 -15.56 -15.40
CA THR A 87 -6.11 -16.76 -16.23
C THR A 87 -4.82 -17.56 -16.06
N ALA A 88 -3.67 -16.88 -16.06
CA ALA A 88 -2.39 -17.53 -15.76
C ALA A 88 -2.36 -18.17 -14.36
N LYS A 89 -2.92 -17.48 -13.35
CA LYS A 89 -3.05 -18.01 -12.00
C LYS A 89 -3.98 -19.24 -11.93
N ARG A 90 -5.15 -19.19 -12.57
CA ARG A 90 -6.10 -20.33 -12.64
C ARG A 90 -5.48 -21.56 -13.31
N ARG A 91 -4.65 -21.35 -14.33
CA ARG A 91 -3.91 -22.42 -15.03
C ARG A 91 -2.71 -22.95 -14.23
N GLY A 92 -2.44 -22.43 -13.04
CA GLY A 92 -1.30 -22.82 -12.21
C GLY A 92 0.05 -22.36 -12.75
N LEU A 93 0.07 -21.43 -13.71
CA LEU A 93 1.31 -20.86 -14.27
C LEU A 93 1.96 -19.86 -13.30
N LEU A 94 1.14 -19.16 -12.50
CA LEU A 94 1.55 -18.22 -11.47
C LEU A 94 0.87 -18.57 -10.14
N LYS A 95 1.63 -18.65 -9.06
CA LYS A 95 1.11 -18.81 -7.70
C LYS A 95 0.72 -17.47 -7.07
N GLY A 96 1.43 -16.39 -7.43
CA GLY A 96 1.33 -15.08 -6.80
C GLY A 96 2.02 -15.03 -5.43
N ALA A 97 1.89 -13.89 -4.75
CA ALA A 97 2.47 -13.64 -3.43
C ALA A 97 1.42 -13.74 -2.32
N LYS A 98 1.79 -14.27 -1.15
CA LYS A 98 0.95 -14.29 0.05
C LYS A 98 1.58 -13.45 1.15
N ALA A 99 0.78 -12.61 1.80
CA ALA A 99 1.21 -11.84 2.96
C ALA A 99 1.21 -12.66 4.26
N SER A 100 0.44 -13.76 4.31
CA SER A 100 0.37 -14.66 5.46
C SER A 100 0.10 -16.11 5.01
N ARG A 101 0.35 -17.10 5.88
CA ARG A 101 0.16 -18.53 5.55
C ARG A 101 -1.27 -18.85 5.08
N GLN A 102 -2.26 -18.23 5.71
CA GLN A 102 -3.69 -18.38 5.41
C GLN A 102 -4.24 -17.30 4.48
N GLY A 103 -3.46 -16.27 4.16
CA GLY A 103 -3.90 -15.14 3.35
C GLY A 103 -4.12 -15.51 1.88
N PRO A 104 -4.95 -14.72 1.17
CA PRO A 104 -5.15 -14.91 -0.26
C PRO A 104 -3.84 -14.69 -1.02
N ALA A 105 -3.64 -15.48 -2.06
CA ALA A 105 -2.53 -15.24 -2.98
C ALA A 105 -2.88 -14.08 -3.93
N ILE A 106 -2.03 -13.07 -4.00
CA ILE A 106 -2.18 -11.88 -4.84
C ILE A 106 -1.24 -12.02 -6.05
N SER A 107 -1.80 -11.97 -7.26
CA SER A 107 -1.03 -12.03 -8.50
C SER A 107 -0.63 -10.66 -9.04
N HIS A 108 -1.43 -9.63 -8.76
CA HIS A 108 -1.20 -8.26 -9.23
C HIS A 108 -1.88 -7.26 -8.30
N LEU A 109 -1.34 -6.05 -8.28
CA LEU A 109 -1.93 -4.86 -7.67
C LEU A 109 -1.91 -3.75 -8.71
N LEU A 110 -3.04 -3.08 -8.90
CA LEU A 110 -3.21 -1.98 -9.84
C LEU A 110 -3.62 -0.73 -9.05
N PHE A 111 -2.92 0.37 -9.28
CA PHE A 111 -3.32 1.68 -8.77
C PHE A 111 -3.01 2.73 -9.83
N ALA A 112 -4.06 3.17 -10.55
CA ALA A 112 -3.91 4.01 -11.73
C ALA A 112 -2.84 3.42 -12.70
N ASP A 113 -1.85 4.21 -13.09
CA ASP A 113 -0.74 3.84 -13.99
C ASP A 113 0.33 2.95 -13.35
N ASP A 114 0.36 2.87 -12.02
CA ASP A 114 1.28 2.02 -11.27
C ASP A 114 0.72 0.60 -11.12
N CYS A 115 1.43 -0.39 -11.66
CA CYS A 115 1.07 -1.79 -11.45
C CYS A 115 2.23 -2.61 -10.91
N ILE A 116 1.93 -3.50 -9.96
CA ILE A 116 2.87 -4.43 -9.35
C ILE A 116 2.39 -5.83 -9.66
N LEU A 117 3.21 -6.59 -10.39
CA LEU A 117 2.94 -7.99 -10.72
C LEU A 117 3.77 -8.91 -9.83
N PHE A 118 3.14 -9.99 -9.38
CA PHE A 118 3.78 -11.01 -8.57
C PHE A 118 3.93 -12.31 -9.37
N GLY A 119 5.15 -12.83 -9.37
CA GLY A 119 5.48 -14.10 -9.98
C GLY A 119 6.64 -14.77 -9.27
N GLU A 120 6.98 -15.96 -9.72
CA GLU A 120 7.95 -16.83 -9.10
C GLU A 120 9.37 -16.32 -9.36
N ALA A 121 10.26 -16.40 -8.36
CA ALA A 121 11.62 -15.86 -8.44
C ALA A 121 12.59 -16.78 -9.21
N TYR A 122 12.19 -17.30 -10.37
CA TYR A 122 13.03 -18.08 -11.28
C TYR A 122 12.69 -17.76 -12.74
N ASN A 123 13.59 -18.10 -13.66
CA ASN A 123 13.51 -17.71 -15.08
C ASN A 123 12.17 -18.03 -15.75
N LYS A 124 11.62 -19.22 -15.51
CA LYS A 124 10.30 -19.60 -16.03
C LYS A 124 9.16 -18.69 -15.51
N GLY A 125 9.19 -18.24 -14.26
CA GLY A 125 8.22 -17.26 -13.74
C GLY A 125 8.35 -15.89 -14.41
N ALA A 126 9.58 -15.45 -14.70
CA ALA A 126 9.83 -14.21 -15.43
C ALA A 126 9.37 -14.29 -16.90
N ASN A 127 9.60 -15.41 -17.58
CA ASN A 127 9.13 -15.62 -18.94
C ASN A 127 7.60 -15.60 -19.01
N ILE A 128 6.91 -16.23 -18.06
CA ILE A 128 5.43 -16.20 -18.01
C ILE A 128 4.90 -14.76 -17.87
N LEU A 129 5.51 -13.94 -17.00
CA LEU A 129 5.12 -12.54 -16.88
C LEU A 129 5.41 -11.75 -18.17
N LYS A 130 6.54 -12.04 -18.83
CA LYS A 130 6.89 -11.42 -20.11
C LYS A 130 5.86 -11.77 -21.19
N ASP A 131 5.48 -13.03 -21.32
CA ASP A 131 4.51 -13.51 -22.31
C ASP A 131 3.15 -12.82 -22.11
N ILE A 132 2.68 -12.76 -20.85
CA ILE A 132 1.42 -12.06 -20.51
C ILE A 132 1.47 -10.59 -20.91
N LEU A 133 2.59 -9.92 -20.65
CA LEU A 133 2.74 -8.50 -20.97
C LEU A 133 2.84 -8.26 -22.47
N GLN A 134 3.46 -9.18 -23.22
CA GLN A 134 3.49 -9.13 -24.68
C GLN A 134 2.09 -9.31 -25.28
N ASP A 135 1.33 -10.29 -24.78
CA ASP A 135 -0.07 -10.48 -25.19
C ASP A 135 -0.90 -9.22 -24.90
N PHE A 136 -0.73 -8.63 -23.71
CA PHE A 136 -1.41 -7.40 -23.34
C PHE A 136 -1.01 -6.23 -24.23
N GLU A 137 0.27 -6.05 -24.55
CA GLU A 137 0.78 -5.01 -25.46
C GLU A 137 0.17 -5.12 -26.85
N ILE A 138 0.10 -6.34 -27.41
CA ILE A 138 -0.49 -6.60 -28.74
C ILE A 138 -1.99 -6.26 -28.75
N CYS A 139 -2.73 -6.66 -27.72
CA CYS A 139 -4.18 -6.45 -27.68
C CYS A 139 -4.56 -4.99 -27.35
N SER A 140 -3.84 -4.35 -26.42
CA SER A 140 -4.23 -3.05 -25.85
C SER A 140 -3.58 -1.84 -26.54
N GLY A 141 -2.54 -2.06 -27.35
CA GLY A 141 -1.70 -1.00 -27.93
C GLY A 141 -0.76 -0.31 -26.93
N GLN A 142 -0.72 -0.79 -25.68
CA GLN A 142 0.18 -0.27 -24.66
C GLN A 142 1.61 -0.71 -24.94
N CYS A 143 2.58 0.20 -24.86
CA CYS A 143 3.99 -0.19 -24.94
C CYS A 143 4.54 -0.53 -23.57
N VAL A 144 5.02 -1.76 -23.41
CA VAL A 144 5.72 -2.23 -22.22
C VAL A 144 7.19 -2.41 -22.60
N ASN A 145 8.05 -1.48 -22.19
CA ASN A 145 9.44 -1.51 -22.65
C ASN A 145 10.30 -2.37 -21.70
N PHE A 146 10.59 -3.59 -22.10
CA PHE A 146 11.31 -4.58 -21.29
C PHE A 146 12.82 -4.32 -21.16
N SER A 147 13.40 -3.54 -22.07
CA SER A 147 14.85 -3.45 -22.28
C SER A 147 15.46 -2.16 -21.77
N LYS A 148 14.66 -1.14 -21.50
CA LYS A 148 15.15 0.16 -21.04
C LYS A 148 15.14 0.27 -19.52
N PRO A 149 16.08 0.99 -18.91
CA PRO A 149 15.97 1.37 -17.50
C PRO A 149 14.72 2.26 -17.31
N LYS A 150 14.20 2.29 -16.08
CA LYS A 150 13.00 3.10 -15.75
C LYS A 150 13.15 4.57 -16.13
N SER A 151 14.36 5.13 -16.03
CA SER A 151 14.68 6.51 -16.43
C SER A 151 14.44 6.80 -17.92
N GLU A 152 14.36 5.76 -18.75
CA GLU A 152 14.15 5.85 -20.20
C GLU A 152 12.80 5.22 -20.63
N GLY A 153 11.89 5.02 -19.66
CA GLY A 153 10.54 4.52 -19.89
C GLY A 153 10.44 3.00 -20.03
N GLY A 154 11.40 2.24 -19.50
CA GLY A 154 11.31 0.77 -19.43
C GLY A 154 10.96 0.19 -18.07
N LEU A 155 10.96 -1.14 -17.96
CA LEU A 155 10.51 -1.89 -16.80
C LEU A 155 11.37 -1.54 -15.58
N GLY A 156 10.76 -0.91 -14.59
CA GLY A 156 11.40 -0.66 -13.32
C GLY A 156 11.44 -1.91 -12.45
N PHE A 157 12.36 -2.85 -12.74
CA PHE A 157 12.71 -3.89 -11.78
C PHE A 157 13.31 -3.23 -10.54
N ARG A 158 12.46 -2.96 -9.55
CA ARG A 158 12.88 -2.38 -8.27
C ARG A 158 13.17 -3.52 -7.30
N ASN A 159 14.28 -3.41 -6.58
CA ASN A 159 14.47 -4.22 -5.38
C ASN A 159 13.36 -3.84 -4.39
N MET A 160 12.45 -4.78 -4.12
CA MET A 160 11.28 -4.53 -3.28
C MET A 160 11.67 -4.11 -1.85
N ALA A 161 12.81 -4.58 -1.33
CA ALA A 161 13.31 -4.15 -0.02
C ALA A 161 13.70 -2.67 -0.05
N GLN A 162 14.46 -2.24 -1.04
CA GLN A 162 14.82 -0.82 -1.21
C GLN A 162 13.61 0.06 -1.51
N PHE A 163 12.65 -0.45 -2.29
CA PHE A 163 11.40 0.26 -2.57
C PHE A 163 10.54 0.42 -1.31
N ASN A 164 10.40 -0.63 -0.51
CA ASN A 164 9.68 -0.58 0.76
C ASN A 164 10.36 0.36 1.74
N ILE A 165 11.69 0.32 1.87
CA ILE A 165 12.46 1.27 2.69
C ILE A 165 12.23 2.70 2.21
N ALA A 166 12.30 2.96 0.90
CA ALA A 166 12.05 4.29 0.35
C ALA A 166 10.60 4.76 0.58
N MET A 167 9.62 3.86 0.51
CA MET A 167 8.23 4.16 0.82
C MET A 167 8.02 4.44 2.32
N LEU A 168 8.63 3.65 3.20
CA LEU A 168 8.62 3.89 4.65
C LEU A 168 9.27 5.22 5.00
N ALA A 169 10.44 5.52 4.42
CA ALA A 169 11.11 6.80 4.60
C ALA A 169 10.24 7.97 4.10
N LYS A 170 9.55 7.80 2.97
CA LYS A 170 8.59 8.78 2.45
C LYS A 170 7.39 8.98 3.37
N GLN A 171 6.86 7.92 4.00
CA GLN A 171 5.81 8.05 5.00
C GLN A 171 6.34 8.73 6.27
N GLY A 172 7.51 8.35 6.76
CA GLY A 172 8.17 9.01 7.89
C GLY A 172 8.39 10.50 7.64
N TRP A 173 8.86 10.87 6.45
CA TRP A 173 9.01 12.27 6.04
C TRP A 173 7.68 13.02 6.02
N ARG A 174 6.62 12.41 5.49
CA ARG A 174 5.28 13.03 5.45
C ARG A 174 4.70 13.26 6.84
N LEU A 175 4.96 12.33 7.78
CA LEU A 175 4.57 12.48 9.18
C LEU A 175 5.35 13.63 9.84
N LEU A 176 6.64 13.77 9.57
CA LEU A 176 7.45 14.88 10.09
C LEU A 176 7.01 16.24 9.54
N GLU A 177 6.62 16.33 8.27
CA GLU A 177 6.20 17.58 7.65
C GLU A 177 4.74 17.96 7.92
N ASN A 178 3.85 16.98 8.18
CA ASN A 178 2.42 17.22 8.36
C ASN A 178 1.89 16.55 9.64
N PRO A 179 2.23 17.10 10.83
CA PRO A 179 1.93 16.56 12.15
C PRO A 179 0.44 16.56 12.55
N ASN A 180 -0.47 16.84 11.61
CA ASN A 180 -1.93 16.79 11.81
C ASN A 180 -2.62 15.95 10.73
N SER A 181 -1.89 15.09 10.02
CA SER A 181 -2.47 14.30 8.95
C SER A 181 -3.34 13.17 9.53
N LEU A 182 -4.45 12.82 8.86
CA LEU A 182 -5.30 11.68 9.26
C LEU A 182 -4.53 10.35 9.34
N VAL A 183 -3.45 10.22 8.56
CA VAL A 183 -2.56 9.06 8.57
C VAL A 183 -1.82 8.96 9.90
N GLU A 184 -1.39 10.09 10.46
CA GLU A 184 -0.74 10.15 11.76
C GLU A 184 -1.70 9.86 12.91
N GLN A 185 -2.86 10.54 12.93
CA GLN A 185 -3.88 10.33 13.95
C GLN A 185 -4.33 8.86 13.99
N GLY A 186 -4.45 8.19 12.84
CA GLY A 186 -4.88 6.79 12.80
C GLY A 186 -3.77 5.74 13.01
N ILE A 187 -2.55 5.97 12.52
CA ILE A 187 -1.46 4.97 12.55
C ILE A 187 -0.65 5.07 13.83
N LEU A 188 -0.38 6.29 14.32
CA LEU A 188 0.37 6.46 15.56
C LEU A 188 -0.49 6.04 16.77
N GLU A 189 -1.76 6.44 16.89
CA GLU A 189 -2.59 6.07 18.05
C GLU A 189 -2.72 4.56 18.29
N LYS A 190 -2.57 3.72 17.25
CA LYS A 190 -2.70 2.25 17.35
C LYS A 190 -1.36 1.50 17.44
N GLY A 191 -0.24 2.18 17.19
CA GLY A 191 1.10 1.57 17.15
C GLY A 191 2.11 2.22 18.09
N LEU A 192 1.78 3.36 18.69
CA LEU A 192 2.58 4.03 19.71
C LEU A 192 2.55 3.24 21.01
N ILE A 193 3.69 3.20 21.67
CA ILE A 193 3.88 2.62 22.99
C ILE A 193 4.23 3.75 23.92
N TRP A 194 3.62 3.77 25.09
CA TRP A 194 3.99 4.72 26.13
C TRP A 194 5.41 4.46 26.61
N LYS A 195 6.26 5.47 26.47
CA LYS A 195 7.54 5.55 27.14
C LYS A 195 7.30 6.02 28.58
N VAL A 196 7.57 5.11 29.51
CA VAL A 196 7.37 5.34 30.95
C VAL A 196 8.31 6.45 31.44
N GLY A 197 7.71 7.60 31.73
CA GLY A 197 8.29 8.65 32.54
C GLY A 197 7.94 8.38 33.99
N THR A 198 7.16 9.25 34.62
CA THR A 198 6.65 9.04 35.98
C THR A 198 5.74 7.81 36.10
N GLY A 199 5.09 7.40 35.01
CA GLY A 199 4.13 6.31 34.97
C GLY A 199 2.76 6.69 35.53
N THR A 200 2.54 7.97 35.85
CA THR A 200 1.31 8.47 36.48
C THR A 200 0.15 8.54 35.51
N ASN A 201 0.45 8.72 34.22
CA ASN A 201 -0.56 8.84 33.16
C ASN A 201 -0.76 7.54 32.38
N ILE A 202 -0.07 6.45 32.75
CA ILE A 202 -0.09 5.18 32.02
C ILE A 202 -0.85 4.14 32.85
N SER A 203 -1.92 3.59 32.29
CA SER A 203 -2.68 2.48 32.87
C SER A 203 -1.96 1.15 32.63
N THR A 204 -1.80 0.36 33.67
CA THR A 204 -1.15 -0.97 33.59
C THR A 204 -1.94 -1.97 32.71
N GLY A 205 -3.26 -1.81 32.62
CA GLY A 205 -4.16 -2.71 31.91
C GLY A 205 -4.56 -2.23 30.52
N ASN A 206 -4.77 -0.91 30.36
CA ASN A 206 -5.41 -0.33 29.18
C ASN A 206 -4.42 0.27 28.17
N ASP A 207 -3.24 0.66 28.63
CA ASP A 207 -2.24 1.30 27.78
C ASP A 207 -1.16 0.32 27.32
N ALA A 208 -0.68 0.49 26.09
CA ALA A 208 0.46 -0.26 25.57
C ALA A 208 1.77 0.42 25.99
N TRP A 209 2.51 -0.17 26.95
CA TRP A 209 3.79 0.39 27.44
C TRP A 209 4.92 -0.66 27.51
N VAL A 210 4.65 -1.90 27.07
CA VAL A 210 5.62 -3.01 27.01
C VAL A 210 5.65 -3.57 25.58
N LEU A 211 6.80 -3.42 24.90
CA LEU A 211 7.01 -3.73 23.47
C LEU A 211 6.55 -5.14 23.01
N ASP A 212 6.72 -6.15 23.85
CA ASP A 212 6.42 -7.54 23.49
C ASP A 212 5.01 -8.02 23.89
N LEU A 213 4.19 -7.17 24.53
CA LEU A 213 2.84 -7.53 25.00
C LEU A 213 1.72 -7.06 24.07
N VAL A 214 2.04 -6.29 23.03
CA VAL A 214 1.06 -5.64 22.14
C VAL A 214 0.24 -6.64 21.30
N ASN A 215 0.58 -7.95 21.30
CA ASN A 215 -0.18 -8.97 20.56
C ASN A 215 -1.11 -9.85 21.40
N SER A 216 -1.07 -9.81 22.74
CA SER A 216 -1.86 -10.74 23.58
C SER A 216 -3.13 -10.12 24.17
N ARG A 217 -3.18 -8.80 24.42
CA ARG A 217 -4.32 -8.18 25.15
C ARG A 217 -5.49 -7.71 24.28
N LEU A 218 -5.37 -7.70 22.95
CA LEU A 218 -6.52 -7.43 22.08
C LEU A 218 -7.57 -8.56 22.02
N LEU A 219 -7.38 -9.67 22.76
CA LEU A 219 -8.31 -10.80 22.76
C LEU A 219 -8.72 -11.37 24.12
N SER A 220 -8.25 -10.85 25.26
CA SER A 220 -8.69 -11.35 26.57
C SER A 220 -9.39 -10.26 27.37
N SER A 221 -10.70 -10.40 27.47
CA SER A 221 -11.57 -9.78 28.46
C SER A 221 -10.92 -9.76 29.85
N TYR A 222 -10.42 -8.61 30.29
CA TYR A 222 -10.08 -8.38 31.69
C TYR A 222 -11.24 -7.68 32.38
N THR A 223 -12.08 -8.50 33.03
CA THR A 223 -13.00 -8.08 34.07
C THR A 223 -12.19 -7.89 35.36
N GLY A 224 -11.87 -6.65 35.71
CA GLY A 224 -11.11 -6.36 36.93
C GLY A 224 -11.00 -4.85 37.16
N SER A 225 -11.88 -4.34 38.01
CA SER A 225 -11.98 -2.93 38.42
C SER A 225 -10.80 -2.52 39.31
N ASN A 226 -9.64 -2.23 38.73
CA ASN A 226 -8.59 -1.43 39.38
C ASN A 226 -7.72 -0.76 38.29
N ASP A 227 -7.89 0.55 38.11
CA ASP A 227 -7.12 1.37 37.16
C ASP A 227 -5.73 1.70 37.74
N ASN A 228 -4.96 0.65 38.04
CA ASN A 228 -3.62 0.78 38.63
C ASN A 228 -2.70 1.46 37.61
N LYS A 229 -1.94 2.46 38.07
CA LYS A 229 -0.99 3.20 37.25
C LYS A 229 0.40 2.57 37.28
N VAL A 230 1.14 2.73 36.19
CA VAL A 230 2.53 2.22 36.11
C VAL A 230 3.43 2.85 37.19
N ALA A 231 3.10 4.05 37.66
CA ALA A 231 3.78 4.71 38.79
C ALA A 231 3.85 3.84 40.05
N GLU A 232 2.83 3.00 40.31
CA GLU A 232 2.78 2.13 41.50
C GLU A 232 3.80 0.99 41.45
N LEU A 233 4.29 0.68 40.25
CA LEU A 233 5.32 -0.34 40.02
C LEU A 233 6.74 0.22 40.19
N ILE A 234 6.89 1.53 40.39
CA ILE A 234 8.19 2.20 40.46
C ILE A 234 8.47 2.65 41.89
N ASN A 235 9.63 2.27 42.42
CA ASN A 235 10.09 2.77 43.70
C ASN A 235 10.45 4.27 43.59
N CYS A 236 9.75 5.12 44.34
CA CYS A 236 9.91 6.57 44.29
C CYS A 236 11.26 7.07 44.84
N GLN A 237 11.95 6.28 45.67
CA GLN A 237 13.22 6.66 46.29
C GLN A 237 14.42 6.22 45.46
N THR A 238 14.39 5.00 44.91
CA THR A 238 15.51 4.44 44.12
C THR A 238 15.35 4.61 42.62
N ARG A 239 14.14 4.93 42.16
CA ARG A 239 13.76 5.03 40.74
C ARG A 239 14.00 3.73 39.98
N GLU A 240 13.78 2.60 40.65
CA GLU A 240 13.86 1.26 40.10
C GLU A 240 12.49 0.59 40.13
N TRP A 241 12.29 -0.43 39.30
CA TRP A 241 11.06 -1.23 39.34
C TRP A 241 10.97 -2.00 40.66
N ASN A 242 9.83 -1.90 41.32
CA ASN A 242 9.52 -2.70 42.50
C ASN A 242 9.17 -4.12 42.04
N ARG A 243 10.18 -5.02 42.05
CA ARG A 243 10.04 -6.39 41.58
C ARG A 243 8.95 -7.18 42.29
N GLU A 244 8.81 -6.99 43.60
CA GLU A 244 7.79 -7.68 44.40
C GLU A 244 6.38 -7.29 43.94
N VAL A 245 6.14 -6.00 43.69
CA VAL A 245 4.85 -5.50 43.21
C VAL A 245 4.60 -5.94 41.77
N VAL A 246 5.63 -5.96 40.92
CA VAL A 246 5.53 -6.43 39.54
C VAL A 246 5.20 -7.91 39.47
N GLU A 247 5.89 -8.76 40.24
CA GLU A 247 5.66 -10.21 40.28
C GLU A 247 4.29 -10.57 40.89
N TYR A 248 3.79 -9.75 41.81
CA TYR A 248 2.44 -9.90 42.36
C TYR A 248 1.34 -9.47 41.37
N THR A 249 1.60 -8.47 40.54
CA THR A 249 0.58 -7.84 39.67
C THR A 249 0.49 -8.51 38.30
N PHE A 250 1.58 -9.06 37.78
CA PHE A 250 1.66 -9.59 36.41
C PHE A 250 2.05 -11.07 36.39
N GLY A 251 1.72 -11.76 35.29
CA GLY A 251 2.14 -13.15 35.10
C GLY A 251 3.66 -13.29 34.97
N ALA A 252 4.21 -14.49 35.22
CA ALA A 252 5.66 -14.74 35.24
C ALA A 252 6.40 -14.25 33.98
N ASP A 253 5.80 -14.41 32.79
CA ASP A 253 6.37 -13.96 31.52
C ASP A 253 6.40 -12.43 31.36
N GLU A 254 5.45 -11.73 31.98
CA GLU A 254 5.35 -10.27 31.96
C GLU A 254 6.27 -9.65 33.03
N ALA A 255 6.30 -10.27 34.21
CA ALA A 255 7.12 -9.83 35.35
C ALA A 255 8.63 -9.91 35.08
N ASP A 256 9.09 -10.83 34.21
CA ASP A 256 10.49 -10.89 33.77
C ASP A 256 10.87 -9.76 32.78
N LYS A 257 9.89 -9.22 32.06
CA LYS A 257 10.12 -8.21 31.00
C LYS A 257 10.06 -6.79 31.51
N ILE A 258 9.15 -6.47 32.43
CA ILE A 258 8.94 -5.12 32.95
C ILE A 258 10.23 -4.52 33.57
N PRO A 259 11.00 -5.24 34.42
CA PRO A 259 12.24 -4.70 35.00
C PRO A 259 13.35 -4.41 33.98
N ARG A 260 13.23 -4.91 32.74
CA ARG A 260 14.19 -4.66 31.66
C ARG A 260 13.93 -3.34 30.94
N ILE A 261 12.81 -2.69 31.20
CA ILE A 261 12.50 -1.36 30.65
C ILE A 261 13.32 -0.33 31.42
N PRO A 262 14.24 0.41 30.77
CA PRO A 262 15.09 1.35 31.47
C PRO A 262 14.29 2.57 31.93
N LEU A 263 14.36 2.89 33.22
CA LEU A 263 13.84 4.13 33.78
C LEU A 263 14.89 5.23 33.66
N ALA A 264 14.47 6.42 33.25
CA ALA A 264 15.35 7.59 33.24
C ALA A 264 15.79 7.94 34.67
N LYS A 265 17.06 8.35 34.82
CA LYS A 265 17.65 8.75 36.10
C LYS A 265 16.87 9.86 36.80
N TYR A 266 16.24 10.74 36.01
CA TYR A 266 15.38 11.82 36.51
C TYR A 266 13.94 11.59 36.02
N PRO A 267 12.92 11.83 36.87
CA PRO A 267 11.54 11.75 36.45
C PRO A 267 11.25 12.81 35.38
N HIS A 268 10.50 12.42 34.37
CA HIS A 268 10.01 13.28 33.31
C HIS A 268 8.58 12.85 32.96
N ASP A 269 7.86 13.67 32.20
CA ASP A 269 6.49 13.37 31.80
C ASP A 269 6.41 12.09 30.96
N ASP A 270 5.30 11.37 31.07
CA ASP A 270 5.01 10.20 30.24
C ASP A 270 4.81 10.63 28.78
N LEU A 271 5.44 9.92 27.84
CA LEU A 271 5.42 10.27 26.42
C LEU A 271 4.91 9.08 25.59
N LEU A 272 4.04 9.36 24.63
CA LEU A 272 3.68 8.42 23.57
C LEU A 272 4.80 8.39 22.52
N ALA A 273 5.38 7.21 22.27
CA ALA A 273 6.57 7.01 21.43
C ALA A 273 6.41 5.89 20.39
#